data_AF-A0A7V9PIU9-F1
#
_entry.id   AF-A0A7V9PIU9-F1
#
_cell.length_a   1.000
_cell.length_b   1.000
_cell.length_c   1.000
_cell.angle_alpha   90.00
_cell.angle_beta   90.00
_cell.angle_gamma   90.00
#
_symmetry.space_group_name_H-M   'P 1'
#
loop_
_entity.id
_entity.type
_entity.pdbx_description
1 polymer ?
#
loop_
_entity_poly.entity_id
_entity_poly.type
_entity_poly.pdbx_seq_one_letter_code
_entity_poly.pdbx_strand_id
1 'polypeptide(L)'
;MTAAGSGARSAGLRYVRALTIASVAAASATLLLPRGNRPVVWGALMIALAAQAPLGWWLVGAVGQPRFLGIWAAGMLVRLALVGVLGMFVVPVAGWPGDRLLIPLVAFLTLFVLLEGVVLMMQHSRVEI
;
A
#
# COMPACT_ATOMS: atom_id res chain seq x y z
N MET A 1 -14.57 -16.37 -24.58
CA MET A 1 -14.20 -15.35 -23.56
C MET A 1 -15.03 -15.62 -22.31
N THR A 2 -14.47 -16.32 -21.33
CA THR A 2 -15.19 -16.95 -20.22
C THR A 2 -15.40 -16.00 -19.03
N ALA A 3 -16.48 -16.21 -18.27
CA ALA A 3 -16.88 -15.40 -17.10
C ALA A 3 -15.80 -15.22 -16.01
N ALA A 4 -14.78 -16.09 -15.98
CA ALA A 4 -13.61 -15.92 -15.12
C ALA A 4 -12.81 -14.64 -15.44
N GLY A 5 -12.78 -14.22 -16.71
CA GLY A 5 -12.05 -13.03 -17.15
C GLY A 5 -12.73 -11.70 -16.83
N SER A 6 -14.03 -11.68 -16.53
CA SER A 6 -14.73 -10.46 -16.08
C SER A 6 -14.58 -10.26 -14.56
N GLY A 7 -14.61 -11.34 -13.78
CA GLY A 7 -14.39 -11.32 -12.33
C GLY A 7 -13.03 -10.75 -11.93
N ALA A 8 -11.94 -11.25 -12.52
CA ALA A 8 -10.58 -10.77 -12.25
C ALA A 8 -10.39 -9.29 -12.65
N ARG A 9 -10.96 -8.87 -13.79
CA ARG A 9 -10.95 -7.46 -14.22
C ARG A 9 -11.68 -6.55 -13.22
N SER A 10 -12.80 -7.01 -12.66
CA SER A 10 -13.57 -6.23 -11.67
C SER A 10 -12.83 -6.09 -10.34
N ALA A 11 -12.07 -7.12 -9.90
CA ALA A 11 -11.26 -7.07 -8.68
C ALA A 11 -10.05 -6.13 -8.86
N GLY A 12 -9.33 -6.24 -9.98
CA GLY A 12 -8.21 -5.36 -10.30
C GLY A 12 -8.63 -3.88 -10.41
N LEU A 13 -9.76 -3.60 -11.06
CA LEU A 13 -10.27 -2.23 -11.18
C LEU A 13 -10.66 -1.62 -9.83
N ARG A 14 -11.28 -2.41 -8.93
CA ARG A 14 -11.63 -1.97 -7.58
C ARG A 14 -10.39 -1.67 -6.74
N TYR A 15 -9.37 -2.53 -6.84
CA TYR A 15 -8.08 -2.31 -6.18
C TYR A 15 -7.41 -1.02 -6.67
N VAL A 16 -7.27 -0.84 -7.99
CA VAL A 16 -6.67 0.38 -8.56
C VAL A 16 -7.46 1.62 -8.13
N ARG A 17 -8.79 1.57 -8.14
CA ARG A 17 -9.62 2.69 -7.68
C ARG A 17 -9.38 3.02 -6.21
N ALA A 18 -9.35 2.02 -5.34
CA ALA A 18 -9.09 2.22 -3.91
C ALA A 18 -7.69 2.80 -3.68
N LEU A 19 -6.67 2.23 -4.34
CA LEU A 19 -5.30 2.72 -4.28
C LEU A 19 -5.18 4.17 -4.78
N THR A 20 -5.81 4.50 -5.90
CA THR A 20 -5.82 5.85 -6.46
C THR A 20 -6.48 6.84 -5.50
N ILE A 21 -7.66 6.51 -4.96
CA ILE A 21 -8.36 7.38 -4.00
C ILE A 21 -7.48 7.63 -2.76
N ALA A 22 -6.88 6.57 -2.22
CA ALA A 22 -5.98 6.65 -1.07
C ALA A 22 -4.75 7.53 -1.36
N SER A 23 -4.15 7.35 -2.54
CA SER A 23 -2.97 8.08 -2.98
C SER A 23 -3.27 9.57 -3.14
N VAL A 24 -4.42 9.90 -3.75
CA VAL A 24 -4.86 11.29 -3.93
C VAL A 24 -5.19 11.94 -2.59
N ALA A 25 -5.87 11.22 -1.69
CA ALA A 25 -6.17 11.71 -0.34
C ALA A 25 -4.88 11.97 0.45
N ALA A 26 -3.94 11.02 0.44
CA ALA A 26 -2.65 11.16 1.09
C ALA A 26 -1.83 12.33 0.52
N ALA A 27 -1.74 12.43 -0.82
CA ALA A 27 -1.09 13.54 -1.50
C ALA A 27 -1.71 14.90 -1.13
N SER A 28 -3.05 14.98 -1.12
CA SER A 28 -3.78 16.19 -0.75
C SER A 28 -3.50 16.57 0.71
N ALA A 29 -3.46 15.60 1.63
CA ALA A 29 -3.16 15.83 3.04
C ALA A 29 -1.74 16.41 3.23
N THR A 30 -0.77 16.07 2.37
CA THR A 30 0.59 16.66 2.45
C THR A 30 0.59 18.18 2.22
N LEU A 31 -0.43 18.74 1.54
CA LEU A 31 -0.54 20.18 1.31
C LEU A 31 -0.81 20.96 2.61
N LEU A 32 -1.35 20.29 3.64
CA LEU A 32 -1.58 20.86 4.97
C LEU A 32 -0.27 20.99 5.77
N LEU A 33 0.82 20.35 5.34
CA LEU A 33 2.10 20.42 6.03
C LEU A 33 2.86 21.71 5.71
N PRO A 34 3.68 22.20 6.67
CA PRO A 34 4.65 23.27 6.41
C PRO A 34 5.53 22.94 5.20
N ARG A 35 5.82 23.93 4.35
CA ARG A 35 6.54 23.73 3.07
C ARG A 35 7.86 22.98 3.22
N GLY A 36 8.61 23.22 4.31
CA GLY A 36 9.88 22.54 4.59
C GLY A 36 9.76 21.03 4.84
N ASN A 37 8.59 20.53 5.24
CA ASN A 37 8.38 19.11 5.54
C ASN A 37 7.80 18.33 4.35
N ARG A 38 7.22 19.02 3.36
CA ARG A 38 6.55 18.40 2.21
C ARG A 38 7.45 17.45 1.41
N PRO A 39 8.72 17.79 1.08
CA PRO A 39 9.55 16.91 0.26
C PRO A 39 9.79 15.55 0.90
N VAL A 40 10.02 15.52 2.22
CA VAL A 40 10.26 14.28 2.98
C VAL A 40 9.01 13.41 3.01
N VAL A 41 7.84 14.01 3.26
CA VAL A 41 6.56 13.28 3.27
C VAL A 41 6.17 12.79 1.88
N TRP A 42 6.45 13.56 0.83
CA TRP A 42 6.29 13.10 -0.55
C TRP A 42 7.21 11.93 -0.88
N GLY A 43 8.46 11.96 -0.42
CA GLY A 43 9.39 10.84 -0.54
C GLY A 43 8.83 9.58 0.13
N ALA A 44 8.34 9.70 1.37
CA ALA A 44 7.70 8.60 2.09
C ALA A 44 6.49 8.03 1.33
N LEU A 45 5.64 8.89 0.78
CA LEU A 45 4.48 8.48 -0.02
C LEU A 45 4.91 7.73 -1.29
N MET A 46 5.90 8.23 -2.03
CA MET A 46 6.39 7.59 -3.25
C MET A 46 6.99 6.21 -2.97
N ILE A 47 7.78 6.09 -1.90
CA ILE A 47 8.35 4.81 -1.46
C ILE A 47 7.22 3.83 -1.08
N ALA A 48 6.23 4.30 -0.31
CA ALA A 48 5.10 3.47 0.08
C ALA A 48 4.33 2.97 -1.15
N LEU A 49 4.08 3.83 -2.14
CA LEU A 49 3.38 3.46 -3.38
C LEU A 49 4.19 2.48 -4.23
N ALA A 50 5.49 2.69 -4.36
CA ALA A 50 6.38 1.82 -5.12
C ALA A 50 6.40 0.39 -4.56
N ALA A 51 6.31 0.24 -3.24
CA ALA A 51 6.19 -1.08 -2.60
C ALA A 51 4.74 -1.63 -2.64
N GLN A 52 3.75 -0.78 -2.36
CA GLN A 52 2.37 -1.20 -2.19
C GLN A 52 1.69 -1.63 -3.49
N ALA A 53 1.93 -0.91 -4.60
CA ALA A 53 1.30 -1.19 -5.88
C ALA A 53 1.57 -2.61 -6.41
N PRO A 54 2.83 -3.09 -6.48
CA PRO A 54 3.10 -4.46 -6.92
C PRO A 54 2.62 -5.52 -5.92
N LEU A 55 2.80 -5.28 -4.62
CA LEU A 55 2.38 -6.22 -3.57
C LEU A 55 0.87 -6.43 -3.56
N GLY A 56 0.10 -5.34 -3.65
CA GLY A 56 -1.36 -5.45 -3.63
C GLY A 56 -1.93 -5.98 -4.95
N TRP A 57 -1.28 -5.70 -6.09
CA TRP A 57 -1.64 -6.36 -7.34
C TRP A 57 -1.46 -7.89 -7.26
N TRP A 58 -0.33 -8.33 -6.67
CA TRP A 58 -0.07 -9.76 -6.48
C TRP A 58 -1.07 -10.40 -5.50
N LEU A 59 -1.41 -9.69 -4.42
CA LEU A 59 -2.39 -10.16 -3.44
C LEU A 59 -3.79 -10.31 -4.04
N VAL A 60 -4.25 -9.32 -4.81
CA VAL A 60 -5.55 -9.36 -5.51
C VAL A 60 -5.60 -10.53 -6.49
N GLY A 61 -4.51 -10.81 -7.20
CA GLY A 61 -4.40 -11.97 -8.09
C GLY A 61 -4.42 -13.33 -7.39
N ALA A 62 -4.20 -13.36 -6.07
CA ALA A 62 -4.22 -14.57 -5.25
C ALA A 62 -5.51 -14.78 -4.46
N VAL A 63 -6.46 -13.83 -4.52
CA VAL A 63 -7.75 -13.94 -3.82
C VAL A 63 -8.49 -15.21 -4.24
N GLY A 64 -8.97 -15.97 -3.26
CA GLY A 64 -9.64 -17.26 -3.47
C GLY A 64 -8.71 -18.44 -3.75
N GLN A 65 -7.39 -18.25 -3.68
CA GLN A 65 -6.41 -19.33 -3.86
C GLN A 65 -5.75 -19.72 -2.53
N PRO A 66 -5.29 -20.98 -2.37
CA PRO A 66 -4.63 -21.44 -1.13
C PRO A 66 -3.38 -20.62 -0.76
N ARG A 67 -2.71 -20.04 -1.77
CA ARG A 67 -1.50 -19.21 -1.61
C ARG A 67 -1.78 -17.78 -1.12
N PHE A 68 -3.03 -17.38 -0.96
CA PHE A 68 -3.41 -16.04 -0.55
C PHE A 68 -2.72 -15.61 0.76
N LEU A 69 -2.83 -16.43 1.81
CA LEU A 69 -2.23 -16.15 3.12
C LEU A 69 -0.69 -16.05 3.04
N GLY A 70 -0.06 -16.89 2.23
CA GLY A 70 1.39 -16.86 2.01
C GLY A 70 1.85 -15.57 1.33
N ILE A 71 1.14 -15.13 0.29
CA ILE A 71 1.43 -13.88 -0.42
C ILE A 71 1.18 -12.66 0.48
N TRP A 72 0.11 -12.69 1.29
CA TRP A 72 -0.15 -11.66 2.28
C TRP A 72 0.97 -11.55 3.32
N ALA A 73 1.39 -12.67 3.88
CA ALA A 73 2.47 -12.72 4.87
C ALA A 73 3.81 -12.24 4.27
N ALA A 74 4.14 -12.67 3.05
CA ALA A 74 5.30 -12.18 2.32
C ALA A 74 5.23 -10.66 2.09
N GLY A 75 4.06 -10.13 1.72
CA GLY A 75 3.84 -8.70 1.60
C GLY A 75 4.05 -7.94 2.92
N MET A 76 3.65 -8.50 4.05
CA MET A 76 3.94 -7.91 5.37
C MET A 76 5.43 -7.91 5.68
N LEU A 77 6.13 -9.00 5.41
CA LEU A 77 7.58 -9.09 5.60
C LEU A 77 8.31 -8.05 4.75
N VAL A 78 7.91 -7.86 3.49
CA VAL A 78 8.50 -6.84 2.61
C VAL A 78 8.27 -5.43 3.17
N ARG A 79 7.07 -5.12 3.69
CA ARG A 79 6.79 -3.81 4.30
C ARG A 79 7.62 -3.57 5.56
N LEU A 80 7.77 -4.59 6.42
CA LEU A 80 8.62 -4.51 7.61
C LEU A 80 10.09 -4.35 7.24
N ALA A 81 10.57 -5.13 6.27
CA ALA A 81 11.94 -5.04 5.76
C ALA A 81 12.20 -3.65 5.15
N LEU A 82 11.25 -3.10 4.40
CA LEU A 82 11.35 -1.76 3.83
C LEU A 82 11.53 -0.69 4.93
N VAL A 83 10.69 -0.72 5.96
CA VAL A 83 10.81 0.20 7.11
C VAL A 83 12.15 0.01 7.83
N GLY A 84 12.56 -1.24 8.06
CA GLY A 84 13.83 -1.58 8.70
C GLY A 84 15.04 -1.08 7.91
N VAL A 85 15.07 -1.34 6.60
CA VAL A 85 16.17 -0.91 5.71
C VAL A 85 16.22 0.61 5.61
N LEU A 86 15.08 1.28 5.45
CA LEU A 86 15.03 2.74 5.40
C LEU A 86 15.49 3.36 6.72
N GLY A 87 15.02 2.85 7.85
CA GLY A 87 15.38 3.38 9.16
C GLY A 87 16.84 3.13 9.55
N MET A 88 17.37 1.93 9.23
CA MET A 88 18.70 1.52 9.68
C MET A 88 19.82 1.96 8.73
N PHE A 89 19.55 2.12 7.44
CA PHE A 89 20.58 2.43 6.45
C PHE A 89 20.33 3.75 5.72
N VAL A 90 19.13 3.98 5.18
CA VAL A 90 18.89 5.14 4.30
C VAL A 90 18.82 6.44 5.10
N VAL A 91 18.08 6.47 6.20
CA VAL A 91 17.97 7.62 7.11
C VAL A 91 19.35 8.09 7.59
N PRO A 92 20.22 7.23 8.16
CA PRO A 92 21.53 7.67 8.62
C PRO A 92 22.47 8.07 7.49
N VAL A 93 22.46 7.39 6.34
CA VAL A 93 23.33 7.71 5.21
C VAL A 93 22.92 9.02 4.52
N ALA A 94 21.61 9.28 4.39
CA ALA A 94 21.10 10.48 3.74
C ALA A 94 21.05 11.70 4.67
N GLY A 95 21.34 11.53 5.98
CA GLY A 95 21.24 12.59 6.98
C GLY A 95 19.81 13.11 7.17
N TRP A 96 18.80 12.31 6.79
CA TRP A 96 17.40 12.73 6.90
C TRP A 96 16.92 12.64 8.34
N PRO A 97 16.06 13.56 8.80
CA PRO A 97 15.39 13.42 10.09
C PRO A 97 14.51 12.17 10.07
N GLY A 98 14.96 11.12 10.76
CA GLY A 98 14.34 9.79 10.71
C GLY A 98 12.89 9.77 11.15
N ASP A 99 12.54 10.58 12.15
CA ASP A 99 11.17 10.82 12.59
C ASP A 99 10.28 11.36 11.45
N ARG A 100 10.80 12.31 10.67
CA ARG A 100 10.03 12.98 9.60
C ARG A 100 9.83 12.12 8.35
N LEU A 101 10.63 11.05 8.16
CA LEU A 101 10.45 10.10 7.07
C LEU A 101 9.68 8.84 7.51
N LEU A 102 10.09 8.23 8.62
CA LEU A 102 9.59 6.92 9.02
C LEU A 102 8.15 6.99 9.54
N ILE A 103 7.79 8.03 10.28
CA ILE A 103 6.42 8.21 10.78
C ILE A 103 5.42 8.27 9.62
N PRO A 104 5.55 9.17 8.62
CA PRO A 104 4.62 9.19 7.49
C PRO A 104 4.70 7.94 6.63
N LEU A 105 5.88 7.34 6.44
CA LEU A 105 6.02 6.09 5.71
C LEU A 105 5.19 4.96 6.34
N VAL A 106 5.34 4.75 7.66
CA VAL A 106 4.58 3.75 8.40
C VAL A 106 3.09 4.08 8.34
N ALA A 107 2.70 5.34 8.54
CA ALA A 107 1.30 5.75 8.45
C ALA A 107 0.67 5.44 7.08
N PHE A 108 1.39 5.72 5.98
CA PHE A 108 0.91 5.40 4.63
C PHE A 108 0.83 3.90 4.38
N LEU A 109 1.84 3.13 4.78
CA LEU A 109 1.83 1.67 4.65
C LEU A 109 0.65 1.06 5.43
N THR A 110 0.42 1.51 6.67
CA THR A 110 -0.73 1.08 7.47
C THR A 110 -2.04 1.46 6.82
N LEU A 111 -2.19 2.71 6.35
CA LEU A 111 -3.39 3.16 5.65
C LEU A 111 -3.70 2.28 4.44
N PHE A 112 -2.69 1.99 3.62
CA PHE A 112 -2.88 1.15 2.43
C PHE A 112 -3.22 -0.30 2.78
N VAL A 113 -2.60 -0.87 3.81
CA VAL A 113 -2.94 -2.21 4.32
C VAL A 113 -4.38 -2.27 4.82
N LEU A 114 -4.84 -1.26 5.56
CA LEU A 114 -6.22 -1.21 6.05
C LEU A 114 -7.22 -1.13 4.90
N LEU A 115 -6.96 -0.27 3.91
CA LEU A 115 -7.80 -0.16 2.73
C LEU A 115 -7.83 -1.46 1.92
N GLU A 116 -6.68 -2.12 1.79
CA GLU A 116 -6.58 -3.43 1.16
C GLU A 116 -7.44 -4.48 1.90
N GLY A 117 -7.36 -4.51 3.23
CA GLY A 117 -8.22 -5.36 4.07
C GLY A 117 -9.72 -5.08 3.89
N VAL A 118 -10.12 -3.81 3.86
CA VAL A 118 -11.52 -3.40 3.62
C VAL A 118 -12.00 -3.85 2.24
N VAL A 119 -11.20 -3.65 1.19
CA VAL A 119 -11.54 -4.07 -0.17
C VAL A 119 -11.69 -5.59 -0.25
N LEU A 120 -10.81 -6.35 0.40
CA LEU A 120 -10.88 -7.81 0.45
C LEU A 120 -12.11 -8.31 1.21
N MET A 121 -12.44 -7.69 2.34
CA MET A 121 -13.63 -8.02 3.12
C MET A 121 -14.92 -7.77 2.31
N MET A 122 -15.01 -6.62 1.62
CA MET A 122 -16.13 -6.32 0.73
C MET A 122 -16.26 -7.30 -0.45
N GLN A 123 -15.16 -7.94 -0.87
CA GLN A 123 -15.21 -8.97 -1.91
C GLN A 123 -15.77 -10.29 -1.38
N HIS A 124 -15.44 -10.68 -0.14
CA HIS A 124 -15.97 -11.90 0.48
C HIS A 124 -17.48 -11.84 0.66
N SER A 125 -18.01 -10.73 1.18
CA SER A 125 -19.45 -10.58 1.45
C SER A 125 -20.35 -10.56 0.21
N ARG A 126 -19.79 -10.36 -1.00
CA ARG A 126 -20.56 -10.40 -2.26
C ARG A 126 -20.59 -11.78 -2.92
N VAL A 127 -19.79 -12.73 -2.45
CA VAL A 127 -19.78 -14.11 -2.97
C VAL A 127 -20.81 -14.97 -2.24
N GLU A 128 -21.27 -14.54 -1.05
CA GLU A 128 -22.26 -15.24 -0.22
C GLU A 128 -23.73 -14.82 -0.50
N ILE A 129 -23.99 -13.98 -1.50
CA ILE A 129 -25.35 -13.57 -1.94
C ILE A 129 -25.55 -14.02 -3.39
#